data_AF-A0A853BY72-F1
#
_entry.id   AF-A0A853BY72-F1
#
_cell.length_a   1.000
_cell.length_b   1.000
_cell.length_c   1.000
_cell.angle_alpha   90.00
_cell.angle_beta   90.00
_cell.angle_gamma   90.00
#
_symmetry.space_group_name_H-M   'P 1'
#
loop_
_entity.id
_entity.type
_entity.pdbx_description
1 polymer ?
#
loop_
_entity_poly.entity_id
_entity_poly.type
_entity_poly.pdbx_seq_one_letter_code
_entity_poly.pdbx_strand_id
1 'polypeptide(L)'
;MRTLPAALALAAAATVLAGCGDNVSWEGDPVERADPEVVEIVTGSAAGGSVEEMVTVFRGPKDLDRYVEQFGTELGESTIRFEIGTAYRRYDEDPDTHVGAAVISVGCDVPPSATITEGEQDDTWLVHPAKVKDPVEACAVAITAVAIVTVPVPLS
;
A
#
# COMPACT_ATOMS: atom_id res chain seq x y z
N MET A 1 48.39 -31.30 -44.16
CA MET A 1 49.72 -30.87 -44.66
C MET A 1 49.57 -29.64 -45.51
N ARG A 2 50.18 -28.53 -45.07
CA ARG A 2 50.71 -27.35 -45.82
C ARG A 2 50.39 -26.06 -45.07
N THR A 3 51.34 -25.76 -44.18
CA THR A 3 51.62 -24.48 -43.55
C THR A 3 52.34 -23.53 -44.53
N LEU A 4 52.42 -22.25 -44.12
CA LEU A 4 53.33 -21.16 -44.52
C LEU A 4 52.73 -20.05 -45.43
N PRO A 5 53.27 -18.80 -45.45
CA PRO A 5 53.35 -17.84 -44.32
C PRO A 5 53.18 -16.35 -44.74
N ALA A 6 53.13 -15.47 -43.73
CA ALA A 6 53.70 -14.11 -43.61
C ALA A 6 53.92 -13.18 -44.84
N ALA A 7 53.36 -11.97 -44.76
CA ALA A 7 54.05 -10.66 -44.94
C ALA A 7 53.08 -9.52 -44.54
N LEU A 8 53.31 -8.76 -43.46
CA LEU A 8 54.10 -7.51 -43.37
C LEU A 8 53.64 -6.40 -44.36
N ALA A 9 52.97 -5.37 -43.83
CA ALA A 9 53.55 -4.04 -43.56
C ALA A 9 52.67 -2.83 -43.96
N LEU A 10 52.83 -1.75 -43.15
CA LEU A 10 52.47 -0.33 -43.36
C LEU A 10 50.98 0.04 -43.43
N ALA A 11 50.51 1.20 -42.99
CA ALA A 11 50.94 2.28 -42.09
C ALA A 11 49.81 3.32 -42.14
N ALA A 12 49.69 4.12 -41.07
CA ALA A 12 49.05 5.44 -41.04
C ALA A 12 47.52 5.53 -41.23
N ALA A 13 46.82 5.96 -40.18
CA ALA A 13 46.32 7.34 -40.11
C ALA A 13 45.63 7.56 -38.76
N ALA A 14 46.17 8.50 -37.98
CA ALA A 14 45.48 9.08 -36.84
C ALA A 14 44.35 9.99 -37.35
N THR A 15 43.11 9.68 -36.95
CA THR A 15 42.05 10.68 -36.83
C THR A 15 41.47 10.56 -35.43
N VAL A 16 41.95 11.43 -34.56
CA VAL A 16 41.32 11.77 -33.29
C VAL A 16 40.03 12.50 -33.64
N LEU A 17 38.88 11.81 -33.53
CA LEU A 17 37.59 12.46 -33.38
C LEU A 17 37.25 12.45 -31.88
N ALA A 18 37.72 13.49 -31.20
CA ALA A 18 37.14 13.91 -29.94
C ALA A 18 35.74 14.46 -30.24
N GLY A 19 34.74 13.58 -30.22
CA GLY A 19 33.34 13.96 -30.14
C GLY A 19 32.99 14.20 -28.67
N CYS A 20 33.18 15.43 -28.20
CA CYS A 20 32.47 15.95 -27.04
C CYS A 20 31.04 16.31 -27.47
N GLY A 21 30.03 15.89 -26.71
CA GLY A 21 28.66 16.32 -26.99
C GLY A 21 27.59 15.53 -26.25
N ASP A 22 27.64 15.60 -24.92
CA ASP A 22 26.48 15.60 -24.01
C ASP A 22 25.49 14.44 -24.13
N ASN A 23 25.93 13.24 -23.76
CA ASN A 23 25.05 12.31 -23.09
C ASN A 23 24.84 12.80 -21.65
N VAL A 24 23.91 13.75 -21.50
CA VAL A 24 23.21 13.99 -20.24
C VAL A 24 22.50 12.70 -19.87
N SER A 25 23.20 11.82 -19.15
CA SER A 25 22.54 10.82 -18.32
C SER A 25 21.70 11.62 -17.33
N TRP A 26 20.40 11.69 -17.59
CA TRP A 26 19.43 12.14 -16.62
C TRP A 26 19.35 11.05 -15.55
N GLU A 27 20.38 10.97 -14.71
CA GLU A 27 20.33 10.33 -13.41
C GLU A 27 19.45 11.25 -12.55
N GLY A 28 18.15 11.27 -12.85
CA GLY A 28 17.18 11.73 -11.89
C GLY A 28 17.25 10.73 -10.74
N ASP A 29 17.50 11.23 -9.54
CA ASP A 29 17.34 10.41 -8.34
C ASP A 29 15.97 9.74 -8.40
N PRO A 30 15.87 8.42 -8.12
CA PRO A 30 14.58 7.75 -8.07
C PRO A 30 13.68 8.55 -7.14
N VAL A 31 12.50 8.93 -7.62
CA VAL A 31 11.48 9.53 -6.76
C VAL A 31 11.07 8.43 -5.78
N GLU A 32 11.56 8.54 -4.54
CA GLU A 32 11.28 7.59 -3.48
C GLU A 32 9.78 7.72 -3.15
N ARG A 33 9.00 6.68 -3.49
CA ARG A 33 7.60 6.61 -3.06
C ARG A 33 7.58 6.46 -1.54
N ALA A 34 6.59 7.05 -0.89
CA ALA A 34 6.29 6.73 0.49
C ALA A 34 6.13 5.20 0.66
N ASP A 35 6.38 4.69 1.85
CA ASP A 35 6.09 3.29 2.16
C ASP A 35 4.61 3.14 2.60
N PRO A 36 3.93 2.06 2.23
CA PRO A 36 2.60 1.75 2.74
C PRO A 36 2.69 1.43 4.24
N GLU A 37 1.72 1.91 5.04
CA GLU A 37 1.71 1.68 6.49
C GLU A 37 0.30 1.40 7.02
N VAL A 38 0.20 0.51 8.02
CA VAL A 38 -0.99 0.42 8.87
C VAL A 38 -0.85 1.40 10.02
N VAL A 39 -1.59 2.50 9.96
CA VAL A 39 -1.42 3.62 10.90
C VAL A 39 -2.30 3.49 12.15
N GLU A 40 -3.42 2.75 12.06
CA GLU A 40 -4.35 2.55 13.17
C GLU A 40 -5.21 1.29 12.97
N ILE A 41 -5.65 0.67 14.06
CA ILE A 41 -6.72 -0.35 14.03
C ILE A 41 -7.89 0.20 14.83
N VAL A 42 -9.00 0.47 14.15
CA VAL A 42 -10.24 0.94 14.77
C VAL A 42 -11.20 -0.23 14.97
N THR A 43 -12.00 -0.18 16.03
CA THR A 43 -12.87 -1.30 16.42
C THR A 43 -14.29 -0.85 16.73
N GLY A 44 -15.26 -1.74 16.53
CA GLY A 44 -16.64 -1.52 16.96
C GLY A 44 -17.39 -2.82 17.23
N SER A 45 -18.22 -2.81 18.26
CA SER A 45 -19.07 -3.95 18.63
C SER A 45 -20.33 -4.00 17.76
N ALA A 46 -20.72 -5.20 17.34
CA ALA A 46 -21.89 -5.47 16.50
C ALA A 46 -21.95 -4.59 15.24
N ALA A 47 -20.80 -4.18 14.71
CA ALA A 47 -20.75 -3.20 13.63
C ALA A 47 -21.05 -3.79 12.25
N GLY A 48 -21.05 -5.12 12.11
CA GLY A 48 -21.21 -5.79 10.81
C GLY A 48 -19.94 -5.70 9.97
N GLY A 49 -20.09 -5.50 8.66
CA GLY A 49 -19.00 -5.59 7.69
C GLY A 49 -18.66 -7.04 7.31
N SER A 50 -17.87 -7.18 6.24
CA SER A 50 -17.33 -8.46 5.80
C SER A 50 -15.82 -8.37 5.82
N VAL A 51 -15.14 -9.41 6.32
CA VAL A 51 -13.67 -9.46 6.30
C VAL A 51 -13.21 -9.41 4.84
N GLU A 52 -12.37 -8.43 4.55
CA GLU A 52 -11.78 -8.21 3.24
C GLU A 52 -10.36 -7.70 3.46
N GLU A 53 -9.37 -8.54 3.12
CA GLU A 53 -7.95 -8.24 3.31
C GLU A 53 -7.48 -7.14 2.34
N MET A 54 -8.20 -6.93 1.24
CA MET A 54 -7.91 -5.92 0.24
C MET A 54 -8.31 -4.53 0.73
N VAL A 55 -7.39 -3.59 0.63
CA VAL A 55 -7.60 -2.19 1.04
C VAL A 55 -8.56 -1.51 0.07
N THR A 56 -9.59 -0.87 0.62
CA THR A 56 -10.35 0.16 -0.09
C THR A 56 -9.64 1.50 0.09
N VAL A 57 -9.01 2.02 -0.98
CA VAL A 57 -8.35 3.33 -0.97
C VAL A 57 -9.39 4.43 -1.17
N PHE A 58 -9.36 5.47 -0.33
CA PHE A 58 -10.28 6.59 -0.41
C PHE A 58 -9.70 7.70 -1.29
N ARG A 59 -10.35 8.00 -2.42
CA ARG A 59 -9.96 9.13 -3.29
C ARG A 59 -10.71 10.41 -2.94
N GLY A 60 -11.13 10.50 -1.68
CA GLY A 60 -11.86 11.62 -1.10
C GLY A 60 -13.07 11.20 -0.26
N PRO A 61 -13.79 12.18 0.32
CA PRO A 61 -14.82 11.92 1.32
C PRO A 61 -15.98 11.03 0.85
N LYS A 62 -16.30 11.03 -0.46
CA LYS A 62 -17.39 10.20 -1.01
C LYS A 62 -17.08 8.70 -0.99
N ASP A 63 -15.80 8.33 -1.11
CA ASP A 63 -15.40 6.92 -1.05
C ASP A 63 -15.41 6.42 0.40
N LEU A 64 -14.99 7.28 1.34
CA LEU A 64 -15.17 7.04 2.77
C LEU A 64 -16.66 6.83 3.09
N ASP A 65 -17.54 7.74 2.66
CA ASP A 65 -18.99 7.65 2.91
C ASP A 65 -19.55 6.30 2.43
N ARG A 66 -19.21 5.88 1.21
CA ARG A 66 -19.61 4.58 0.64
C ARG A 66 -19.03 3.41 1.43
N TYR A 67 -17.76 3.49 1.84
CA TYR A 67 -17.12 2.44 2.61
C TYR A 67 -17.82 2.24 3.96
N VAL A 68 -18.16 3.33 4.66
CA VAL A 68 -18.74 3.25 6.01
C VAL A 68 -20.22 2.84 6.01
N GLU A 69 -20.91 2.88 4.88
CA GLU A 69 -22.29 2.39 4.72
C GLU A 69 -22.43 0.89 5.05
N GLN A 70 -21.36 0.10 4.90
CA GLN A 70 -21.37 -1.33 5.20
C GLN A 70 -21.51 -1.63 6.71
N PHE A 71 -21.16 -0.67 7.57
CA PHE A 71 -21.31 -0.80 9.01
C PHE A 71 -22.74 -0.35 9.36
N GLY A 72 -23.58 -1.32 9.70
CA GLY A 72 -25.05 -1.17 9.76
C GLY A 72 -25.53 0.00 10.61
N THR A 73 -26.78 0.42 10.38
CA THR A 73 -27.42 1.56 11.05
C THR A 73 -28.38 1.16 12.18
N GLU A 74 -28.66 -0.14 12.33
CA GLU A 74 -29.83 -0.63 13.08
C GLU A 74 -29.74 -0.48 14.60
N LEU A 75 -28.55 -0.25 15.18
CA LEU A 75 -28.34 -0.12 16.63
C LEU A 75 -27.95 1.30 17.09
N GLY A 76 -28.16 2.32 16.25
CA GLY A 76 -27.68 3.68 16.51
C GLY A 76 -26.25 3.87 16.01
N GLU A 77 -25.81 5.12 15.85
CA GLU A 77 -24.55 5.52 15.21
C GLU A 77 -23.40 4.58 15.59
N SER A 78 -23.02 3.69 14.67
CA SER A 78 -21.99 2.71 14.99
C SER A 78 -20.70 3.47 15.22
N THR A 79 -20.16 3.38 16.45
CA THR A 79 -18.94 4.08 16.87
C THR A 79 -17.82 3.89 15.85
N ILE A 80 -17.75 2.71 15.21
CA ILE A 80 -16.75 2.44 14.16
C ILE A 80 -16.79 3.41 12.98
N ARG A 81 -17.97 3.87 12.53
CA ARG A 81 -18.08 4.83 11.41
C ARG A 81 -17.47 6.17 11.79
N PHE A 82 -17.73 6.61 13.03
CA PHE A 82 -17.15 7.81 13.58
C PHE A 82 -15.63 7.70 13.74
N GLU A 83 -15.14 6.57 14.25
CA GLU A 83 -13.70 6.31 14.40
C GLU A 83 -12.98 6.27 13.05
N ILE A 84 -13.52 5.54 12.05
CA ILE A 84 -12.95 5.51 10.69
C ILE A 84 -12.91 6.92 10.10
N GLY A 85 -14.00 7.69 10.20
CA GLY A 85 -14.02 9.06 9.68
C GLY A 85 -13.06 9.99 10.42
N THR A 86 -12.81 9.76 11.70
CA THR A 86 -11.83 10.51 12.49
C THR A 86 -10.40 10.16 12.10
N ALA A 87 -10.10 8.88 11.91
CA ALA A 87 -8.82 8.42 11.42
C ALA A 87 -8.54 8.96 10.01
N TYR A 88 -9.53 8.92 9.10
CA TYR A 88 -9.41 9.52 7.76
C TYR A 88 -8.98 10.98 7.81
N ARG A 89 -9.68 11.83 8.57
CA ARG A 89 -9.32 13.25 8.68
C ARG A 89 -7.95 13.50 9.30
N ARG A 90 -7.44 12.57 10.11
CA ARG A 90 -6.13 12.68 10.76
C ARG A 90 -4.99 12.37 9.78
N TYR A 91 -5.20 11.41 8.88
CA TYR A 91 -4.14 10.88 8.02
C TYR A 91 -4.22 11.37 6.56
N ASP A 92 -5.34 11.97 6.12
CA ASP A 92 -5.53 12.53 4.77
C ASP A 92 -4.87 13.92 4.58
N GLU A 93 -3.86 14.24 5.38
CA GLU A 93 -3.13 15.52 5.31
C GLU A 93 -1.87 15.43 4.43
N ASP A 94 -1.37 14.22 4.17
CA ASP A 94 -0.15 13.98 3.41
C ASP A 94 -0.45 13.90 1.89
N PRO A 95 0.11 14.80 1.05
CA PRO A 95 -0.13 14.79 -0.39
C PRO A 95 0.49 13.60 -1.13
N ASP A 96 1.45 12.89 -0.53
CA ASP A 96 2.16 11.77 -1.15
C ASP A 96 1.50 10.42 -0.86
N THR A 97 0.45 10.39 -0.04
CA THR A 97 -0.31 9.18 0.29
C THR A 97 -1.83 9.36 0.16
N HIS A 98 -2.52 8.23 0.09
CA HIS A 98 -3.97 8.12 0.26
C HIS A 98 -4.29 7.30 1.48
N VAL A 99 -5.33 7.70 2.23
CA VAL A 99 -5.89 6.87 3.29
C VAL A 99 -6.75 5.77 2.69
N GLY A 100 -6.66 4.57 3.24
CA GLY A 100 -7.57 3.48 2.94
C GLY A 100 -7.98 2.70 4.19
N ALA A 101 -8.84 1.71 4.00
CA ALA A 101 -9.23 0.82 5.08
C ALA A 101 -9.51 -0.61 4.60
N ALA A 102 -9.32 -1.58 5.50
CA ALA A 102 -9.64 -2.99 5.29
C ALA A 102 -10.27 -3.59 6.56
N VAL A 103 -11.33 -4.36 6.42
CA VAL A 103 -11.92 -5.11 7.55
C VAL A 103 -11.06 -6.36 7.78
N ILE A 104 -10.22 -6.32 8.81
CA ILE A 104 -9.21 -7.35 9.05
C ILE A 104 -9.69 -8.49 9.95
N SER A 105 -10.76 -8.27 10.72
CA SER A 105 -11.37 -9.33 11.52
C SER A 105 -12.80 -8.99 11.93
N VAL A 106 -13.65 -10.01 11.99
CA VAL A 106 -14.94 -9.98 12.67
C VAL A 106 -14.99 -11.16 13.62
N GLY A 107 -14.98 -10.92 14.93
CA GLY A 107 -14.85 -12.00 15.90
C GLY A 107 -14.80 -11.51 17.34
N CYS A 108 -14.30 -12.36 18.23
CA CYS A 108 -14.27 -12.05 19.66
C CYS A 108 -13.01 -11.28 20.08
N ASP A 109 -11.95 -11.40 19.28
CA ASP A 109 -10.65 -10.83 19.54
C ASP A 109 -10.27 -9.81 18.47
N VAL A 110 -9.50 -8.83 18.89
CA VAL A 110 -8.93 -7.80 18.02
C VAL A 110 -7.47 -8.15 17.75
N PRO A 111 -7.03 -8.22 16.49
CA PRO A 111 -5.62 -8.36 16.15
C PRO A 111 -4.78 -7.25 16.81
N PRO A 112 -3.66 -7.56 17.49
CA PRO A 112 -2.87 -6.55 18.21
C PRO A 112 -2.09 -5.62 17.27
N SER A 113 -1.93 -6.01 16.01
CA SER A 113 -1.27 -5.26 14.94
C SER A 113 -1.67 -5.83 13.59
N ALA A 114 -1.30 -5.16 12.50
CA ALA A 114 -1.38 -5.68 11.15
C ALA A 114 -0.23 -5.14 10.30
N THR A 115 0.12 -5.84 9.22
CA THR A 115 1.09 -5.37 8.22
C THR A 115 0.42 -5.20 6.87
N ILE A 116 1.00 -4.40 5.98
CA ILE A 116 0.48 -4.15 4.64
C ILE A 116 1.52 -4.57 3.59
N THR A 117 1.05 -5.14 2.47
CA THR A 117 1.89 -5.53 1.34
C THR A 117 1.24 -5.16 0.02
N GLU A 118 2.03 -4.97 -1.04
CA GLU A 118 1.51 -4.92 -2.41
C GLU A 118 0.81 -6.23 -2.77
N GLY A 119 -0.30 -6.14 -3.49
CA GLY A 119 -1.05 -7.26 -4.05
C GLY A 119 -0.49 -7.72 -5.40
N GLU A 120 -1.13 -8.73 -6.01
CA GLU A 120 -0.70 -9.26 -7.31
C GLU A 120 -1.03 -8.31 -8.49
N GLN A 121 -1.97 -7.39 -8.28
CA GLN A 121 -2.36 -6.37 -9.26
C GLN A 121 -1.75 -5.03 -8.86
N ASP A 122 -1.33 -4.25 -9.85
CA ASP A 122 -0.81 -2.90 -9.64
C ASP A 122 -1.80 -2.06 -8.81
N ASP A 123 -1.26 -1.24 -7.90
CA ASP A 123 -2.00 -0.37 -6.99
C ASP A 123 -3.01 -1.09 -6.06
N THR A 124 -2.87 -2.41 -5.88
CA THR A 124 -3.65 -3.18 -4.91
C THR A 124 -2.83 -3.41 -3.65
N TRP A 125 -3.47 -3.29 -2.49
CA TRP A 125 -2.82 -3.47 -1.19
C TRP A 125 -3.57 -4.49 -0.35
N LEU A 126 -2.82 -5.35 0.34
CA LEU A 126 -3.35 -6.40 1.20
C LEU A 126 -2.90 -6.16 2.64
N VAL A 127 -3.84 -6.27 3.59
CA VAL A 127 -3.56 -6.15 5.02
C VAL A 127 -3.60 -7.52 5.69
N HIS A 128 -2.53 -7.83 6.42
CA HIS A 128 -2.32 -9.09 7.12
C HIS A 128 -2.40 -8.84 8.64
N PRO A 129 -3.52 -9.19 9.30
CA PRO A 129 -3.62 -9.07 10.75
C PRO A 129 -2.65 -10.03 11.44
N ALA A 130 -2.02 -9.55 12.53
CA ALA A 130 -1.24 -10.40 13.40
C ALA A 130 -2.14 -11.42 14.12
N LYS A 131 -1.60 -12.62 14.33
CA LYS A 131 -2.33 -13.67 15.06
C LYS A 131 -2.55 -13.28 16.52
N VAL A 132 -3.76 -13.48 17.00
CA VAL A 132 -4.10 -13.39 18.43
C VAL A 132 -3.51 -14.60 19.15
N LYS A 133 -2.72 -14.34 20.19
CA LYS A 133 -1.97 -15.38 20.90
C LYS A 133 -2.88 -16.37 21.65
N ASP A 134 -3.90 -15.84 22.30
CA ASP A 134 -4.80 -16.59 23.18
C ASP A 134 -6.26 -16.23 22.83
N PRO A 135 -6.80 -16.73 21.70
CA PRO A 135 -8.13 -16.34 21.23
C PRO A 135 -9.23 -16.88 22.15
N VAL A 136 -10.28 -16.10 22.33
CA VAL A 136 -11.45 -16.47 23.14
C VAL A 136 -12.41 -17.31 22.31
N GLU A 137 -12.88 -18.43 22.86
CA GLU A 137 -13.74 -19.38 22.12
C GLU A 137 -15.16 -18.84 21.84
N ALA A 138 -15.66 -17.92 22.67
CA ALA A 138 -17.00 -17.38 22.54
C ALA A 138 -17.07 -15.90 22.96
N CYS A 139 -17.82 -15.10 22.21
CA CYS A 139 -18.13 -13.71 22.53
C CYS A 139 -19.63 -13.50 22.70
N ALA A 140 -19.98 -12.63 23.65
CA ALA A 140 -21.35 -12.14 23.80
C ALA A 140 -21.78 -11.26 22.62
N VAL A 141 -20.84 -10.50 22.05
CA VAL A 141 -21.03 -9.65 20.88
C VAL A 141 -19.77 -9.68 20.03
N ALA A 142 -19.91 -9.83 18.71
CA ALA A 142 -18.78 -9.77 17.79
C ALA A 142 -18.21 -8.34 17.70
N ILE A 143 -16.89 -8.25 17.62
CA ILE A 143 -16.12 -7.03 17.39
C ILE A 143 -15.64 -7.06 15.94
N THR A 144 -15.90 -5.98 15.22
CA THR A 144 -15.32 -5.70 13.91
C THR A 144 -14.07 -4.87 14.13
N ALA A 145 -12.94 -5.30 13.55
CA ALA A 145 -11.70 -4.53 13.52
C ALA A 145 -11.39 -4.13 12.08
N VAL A 146 -11.03 -2.87 11.90
CA VAL A 146 -10.70 -2.25 10.62
C VAL A 146 -9.30 -1.67 10.73
N ALA A 147 -8.40 -2.11 9.85
CA ALA A 147 -7.12 -1.45 9.68
C ALA A 147 -7.32 -0.18 8.87
N ILE A 148 -6.82 0.95 9.39
CA ILE A 148 -6.64 2.19 8.66
C ILE A 148 -5.21 2.22 8.15
N VAL A 149 -5.05 2.54 6.87
CA VAL A 149 -3.75 2.48 6.19
C VAL A 149 -3.48 3.77 5.43
N THR A 150 -2.21 4.08 5.24
CA THR A 150 -1.74 5.05 4.24
C THR A 150 -1.02 4.27 3.14
N VAL A 151 -1.31 4.62 1.89
CA VAL A 151 -0.67 4.00 0.72
C VAL A 151 -0.16 5.08 -0.23
N PRO A 152 0.91 4.84 -0.98
CA PRO A 152 1.49 5.86 -1.86
C PRO A 152 0.53 6.24 -3.00
N VAL A 153 0.56 7.51 -3.41
CA VAL A 153 -0.14 7.95 -4.63
C VAL A 153 0.61 7.41 -5.86
N PRO A 154 -0.08 6.81 -6.86
CA PRO A 154 0.57 6.37 -8.09
C PRO A 154 1.22 7.54 -8.83
N LEU A 155 2.45 7.36 -9.32
CA LEU A 155 3.12 8.33 -10.18
C LEU A 155 2.41 8.38 -11.54
N SER A 156 1.76 9.51 -11.84
CA SER A 156 1.03 9.77 -13.10
C SER A 156 1.95 10.08 -14.27
#